data_AF-A0A953DCM4-F1
#
_entry.id   AF-A0A953DCM4-F1
#
_cell.length_a   1.000
_cell.length_b   1.000
_cell.length_c   1.000
_cell.angle_alpha   90.00
_cell.angle_beta   90.00
_cell.angle_gamma   90.00
#
_symmetry.space_group_name_H-M   'P 1'
#
loop_
_entity.id
_entity.type
_entity.pdbx_description
1 polymer ?
#
loop_
_entity_poly.entity_id
_entity_poly.type
_entity_poly.pdbx_seq_one_letter_code
_entity_poly.pdbx_strand_id
1 'polypeptide(L)'
;MQNYRPAKLRGVDVLASSLETAAVALARHLRQRLQPAPRSRGATLRPGVETPLWLALREAVRGHLRSRGAKALLARELSLDPARMTEFFVNAQAMPDAERTLELLAWLGRQRRPETKRSRQASVLR
;
A
#
# COMPACT_ATOMS: atom_id res chain seq x y z
N MET A 1 20.64 29.90 3.56
CA MET A 1 21.14 29.14 4.73
C MET A 1 21.82 27.88 4.23
N GLN A 2 23.15 27.84 4.32
CA GLN A 2 23.98 26.78 3.74
C GLN A 2 24.22 25.71 4.81
N ASN A 3 23.68 24.50 4.61
CA ASN A 3 23.78 23.40 5.56
C ASN A 3 25.24 22.95 5.71
N TYR A 4 25.87 23.36 6.81
CA TYR A 4 27.21 22.90 7.20
C TYR A 4 27.12 21.44 7.67
N ARG A 5 27.38 20.50 6.76
CA ARG A 5 27.51 19.08 7.09
C ARG A 5 28.99 18.73 7.34
N PRO A 6 29.35 18.21 8.53
CA PRO A 6 30.73 17.82 8.85
C PRO A 6 31.24 16.75 7.89
N ALA A 7 32.53 16.83 7.51
CA ALA A 7 33.15 16.01 6.47
C ALA A 7 32.97 14.49 6.66
N LYS A 8 32.84 14.01 7.90
CA LYS A 8 32.58 12.59 8.23
C LYS A 8 31.21 12.08 7.74
N LEU A 9 30.22 12.96 7.54
CA LEU A 9 28.89 12.57 7.02
C LEU A 9 28.87 12.51 5.49
N ARG A 10 29.83 13.13 4.80
CA ARG A 10 29.89 13.11 3.33
C ARG A 10 30.17 11.71 2.78
N GLY A 11 30.99 10.92 3.47
CA GLY A 11 31.26 9.53 3.09
C GLY A 11 30.01 8.65 3.19
N VAL A 12 29.18 8.87 4.21
CA VAL A 12 27.91 8.15 4.40
C VAL A 12 26.89 8.54 3.34
N ASP A 13 26.84 9.82 2.96
CA ASP A 13 25.95 10.29 1.88
C ASP A 13 26.30 9.64 0.53
N VAL A 14 27.59 9.54 0.20
CA VAL A 14 28.06 8.89 -1.04
C VAL A 14 27.69 7.40 -1.05
N LEU A 15 27.89 6.70 0.08
CA LEU A 15 27.50 5.30 0.21
C LEU A 15 25.98 5.12 0.09
N ALA A 16 25.18 5.96 0.74
CA ALA A 16 23.72 5.90 0.66
C ALA A 16 23.22 6.12 -0.78
N SER A 17 23.72 7.14 -1.48
CA SER A 17 23.37 7.40 -2.88
C SER A 17 23.81 6.27 -3.82
N SER A 18 24.97 5.65 -3.56
CA SER A 18 25.45 4.50 -4.35
C SER A 18 24.57 3.26 -4.15
N LEU A 19 24.11 3.02 -2.92
CA LEU A 19 23.21 1.91 -2.58
C LEU A 19 21.83 2.11 -3.21
N GLU A 20 21.31 3.33 -3.19
CA GLU A 20 20.05 3.68 -3.83
C GLU A 20 20.13 3.47 -5.35
N THR A 21 21.22 3.92 -5.98
CA THR A 21 21.47 3.73 -7.42
C THR A 21 21.53 2.24 -7.76
N ALA A 22 22.25 1.45 -6.96
CA ALA A 22 22.36 0.00 -7.14
C ALA A 22 20.99 -0.69 -6.96
N ALA A 23 20.20 -0.30 -5.97
CA ALA A 23 18.86 -0.83 -5.73
C ALA A 23 17.90 -0.54 -6.90
N VAL A 24 17.93 0.69 -7.44
CA VAL A 24 17.14 1.07 -8.62
C VAL A 24 17.56 0.28 -9.86
N ALA A 25 18.87 0.13 -10.09
CA ALA A 25 19.40 -0.65 -11.21
C ALA A 25 18.99 -2.13 -11.11
N LEU A 26 19.10 -2.73 -9.91
CA LEU A 26 18.69 -4.10 -9.65
C LEU A 26 17.18 -4.28 -9.86
N ALA A 27 16.34 -3.36 -9.35
CA ALA A 27 14.90 -3.41 -9.53
C ALA A 27 14.48 -3.35 -11.01
N ARG A 28 15.14 -2.49 -11.81
CA ARG A 28 14.94 -2.42 -13.26
C ARG A 28 15.35 -3.72 -13.95
N HIS A 29 16.50 -4.27 -13.59
CA HIS A 29 17.01 -5.51 -14.15
C HIS A 29 16.09 -6.70 -13.85
N LEU A 30 15.61 -6.81 -12.60
CA LEU A 30 14.64 -7.82 -12.20
C LEU A 30 13.33 -7.66 -12.96
N ARG A 31 12.82 -6.43 -13.13
CA ARG A 31 11.60 -6.18 -13.91
C ARG A 31 11.74 -6.62 -15.38
N GLN A 32 12.92 -6.44 -15.98
CA GLN A 32 13.19 -6.88 -17.35
C GLN A 32 13.31 -8.40 -17.46
N ARG A 33 13.92 -9.06 -16.47
CA ARG A 33 14.08 -10.53 -16.45
C ARG A 33 12.81 -11.27 -16.06
N LEU A 34 11.96 -10.66 -15.25
CA LEU A 34 10.70 -11.24 -14.79
C LEU A 34 9.56 -10.95 -15.78
N GLN A 35 9.85 -10.53 -17.02
CA GLN A 35 8.80 -10.26 -18.01
C GLN A 35 7.83 -11.44 -18.06
N PRO A 36 6.57 -11.23 -17.66
CA PRO A 36 5.61 -12.30 -17.53
C PRO A 36 5.27 -12.82 -18.92
N ALA A 37 4.99 -14.12 -19.01
CA ALA A 37 4.46 -14.70 -20.24
C ALA A 37 3.22 -13.91 -20.70
N PRO A 38 3.05 -13.71 -22.03
CA PRO A 38 1.90 -13.01 -22.57
C PRO A 38 0.61 -13.67 -22.09
N ARG A 39 -0.24 -12.90 -21.41
CA ARG A 39 -1.52 -13.38 -20.88
C ARG A 39 -2.59 -13.37 -21.96
N SER A 40 -3.52 -14.31 -21.90
CA SER A 40 -4.74 -14.28 -22.71
C SER A 40 -5.49 -12.97 -22.44
N ARG A 41 -5.93 -12.30 -23.51
CA ARG A 41 -6.69 -11.05 -23.42
C ARG A 41 -7.98 -11.31 -22.62
N GLY A 42 -8.24 -10.49 -21.60
CA GLY A 42 -9.42 -10.62 -20.72
C GLY A 42 -9.19 -11.43 -19.44
N ALA A 43 -7.99 -11.97 -19.19
CA ALA A 43 -7.70 -12.61 -17.91
C ALA A 43 -7.59 -11.57 -16.77
N THR A 44 -8.32 -11.78 -15.67
CA THR A 44 -8.18 -10.97 -14.46
C THR A 44 -6.75 -11.03 -13.95
N LEU A 45 -6.14 -9.87 -13.70
CA LEU A 45 -4.80 -9.78 -13.13
C LEU A 45 -4.78 -10.50 -11.78
N ARG A 46 -3.93 -11.53 -11.67
CA ARG A 46 -3.64 -12.19 -10.40
C ARG A 46 -2.57 -11.38 -9.65
N PRO A 47 -2.66 -11.26 -8.32
CA PRO A 47 -1.65 -10.57 -7.53
C PRO A 47 -0.25 -11.17 -7.78
N GLY A 48 0.74 -10.32 -8.03
CA GLY A 48 2.11 -10.76 -8.28
C GLY A 48 3.07 -9.59 -8.54
N VAL A 49 4.27 -9.89 -9.03
CA VAL A 49 5.31 -8.89 -9.37
C VAL A 49 4.77 -7.83 -10.35
N GLU A 50 3.85 -8.23 -11.21
CA GLU A 50 3.20 -7.38 -12.21
C GLU A 50 2.13 -6.43 -11.65
N THR A 51 1.77 -6.56 -10.37
CA THR A 51 0.74 -5.73 -9.71
C THR A 51 1.32 -4.99 -8.50
N PRO A 52 2.41 -4.21 -8.66
CA PRO A 52 3.14 -3.64 -7.53
C PRO A 52 2.29 -2.66 -6.71
N LEU A 53 1.40 -1.90 -7.36
CA LEU A 53 0.49 -0.97 -6.68
C LEU A 53 -0.51 -1.70 -5.78
N TRP A 54 -1.06 -2.83 -6.26
CA TRP A 54 -1.95 -3.66 -5.45
C TRP A 54 -1.23 -4.27 -4.26
N LEU A 55 0.01 -4.77 -4.44
CA LEU A 55 0.80 -5.30 -3.34
C LEU A 55 1.04 -4.24 -2.26
N ALA A 56 1.41 -3.01 -2.66
CA ALA A 56 1.60 -1.91 -1.72
C ALA A 56 0.31 -1.54 -0.97
N LEU A 57 -0.82 -1.48 -1.69
CA LEU A 57 -2.13 -1.20 -1.09
C LEU A 57 -2.54 -2.30 -0.09
N ARG A 58 -2.40 -3.57 -0.49
CA ARG A 58 -2.70 -4.73 0.35
C ARG A 58 -1.92 -4.66 1.66
N GLU A 59 -0.60 -4.43 1.60
CA GLU A 59 0.22 -4.36 2.80
C GLU A 59 -0.13 -3.17 3.70
N ALA A 60 -0.46 -2.01 3.11
CA ALA A 60 -0.96 -0.87 3.88
C ALA A 60 -2.26 -1.21 4.62
N VAL A 61 -3.20 -1.89 3.96
CA VAL A 61 -4.47 -2.31 4.57
C VAL A 61 -4.27 -3.40 5.63
N ARG A 62 -3.41 -4.40 5.36
CA ARG A 62 -3.13 -5.49 6.32
C ARG A 62 -2.63 -5.00 7.67
N GLY A 63 -1.90 -3.87 7.70
CA GLY A 63 -1.51 -3.21 8.94
C GLY A 63 -2.69 -2.90 9.87
N HIS A 64 -3.85 -2.55 9.30
CA HIS A 64 -5.06 -2.19 10.02
C HIS A 64 -5.98 -3.39 10.33
N LEU A 65 -5.75 -4.55 9.72
CA LEU A 65 -6.61 -5.74 9.87
C LEU A 65 -6.17 -6.72 10.97
N ARG A 66 -5.21 -6.34 11.81
CA ARG A 66 -4.65 -7.21 12.86
C ARG A 66 -5.61 -7.45 14.03
N SER A 67 -6.53 -6.53 14.29
CA SER A 67 -7.49 -6.68 15.40
C SER A 67 -8.62 -7.64 15.05
N ARG A 68 -9.08 -8.38 16.06
CA ARG A 68 -10.20 -9.32 15.91
C ARG A 68 -11.44 -8.56 15.42
N GLY A 69 -12.02 -9.04 14.32
CA GLY A 69 -13.24 -8.45 13.73
C GLY A 69 -13.00 -7.31 12.74
N ALA A 70 -11.80 -6.72 12.64
CA ALA A 70 -11.52 -5.63 11.69
C ALA A 70 -11.80 -6.03 10.23
N LYS A 71 -11.47 -7.26 9.87
CA LYS A 71 -11.76 -7.81 8.54
C LYS A 71 -13.26 -7.90 8.24
N ALA A 72 -14.06 -8.28 9.22
CA ALA A 72 -15.52 -8.37 9.07
C ALA A 72 -16.16 -6.98 8.96
N LEU A 73 -15.63 -6.00 9.71
CA LEU A 73 -16.06 -4.60 9.60
C LEU A 73 -15.73 -4.04 8.21
N LEU A 74 -14.50 -4.26 7.72
CA LEU A 74 -14.11 -3.81 6.38
C LEU A 74 -14.93 -4.51 5.28
N ALA A 75 -15.22 -5.81 5.40
CA ALA A 75 -16.12 -6.51 4.49
C ALA A 75 -17.49 -5.82 4.39
N ARG A 76 -18.09 -5.48 5.53
CA ARG A 76 -19.38 -4.80 5.58
C ARG A 76 -19.32 -3.41 4.94
N GLU A 77 -18.25 -2.67 5.21
CA GLU A 77 -18.07 -1.32 4.68
C GLU A 77 -17.87 -1.31 3.15
N LEU A 78 -17.19 -2.32 2.61
CA LEU A 78 -17.02 -2.52 1.17
C LEU A 78 -18.17 -3.31 0.52
N SER A 79 -19.19 -3.71 1.29
CA SER A 79 -20.29 -4.55 0.82
C SER A 79 -19.81 -5.82 0.11
N LEU A 80 -18.76 -6.44 0.66
CA LEU A 80 -18.13 -7.67 0.15
C LEU A 80 -18.42 -8.86 1.07
N ASP A 81 -18.51 -10.04 0.46
CA ASP A 81 -18.54 -11.29 1.20
C ASP A 81 -17.23 -11.47 2.02
N PRO A 82 -17.31 -11.88 3.30
CA PRO A 82 -16.12 -12.10 4.14
C PRO A 82 -15.09 -13.09 3.56
N ALA A 83 -15.51 -14.05 2.74
CA ALA A 83 -14.63 -14.98 2.04
C ALA A 83 -13.75 -14.25 1.02
N ARG A 84 -14.29 -13.26 0.29
CA ARG A 84 -13.52 -12.43 -0.66
C ARG A 84 -12.40 -11.66 0.04
N MET A 85 -12.64 -11.20 1.26
CA MET A 85 -11.58 -10.58 2.07
C MET A 85 -10.43 -11.55 2.39
N THR A 86 -10.70 -12.85 2.55
CA THR A 86 -9.65 -13.87 2.69
C THR A 86 -8.85 -13.98 1.41
N GLU A 87 -9.53 -14.06 0.26
CA GLU A 87 -8.88 -14.18 -1.06
C GLU A 87 -7.96 -12.99 -1.35
N PHE A 88 -8.39 -11.77 -1.03
CA PHE A 88 -7.64 -10.54 -1.30
C PHE A 88 -6.46 -10.35 -0.34
N PHE A 89 -6.70 -10.43 0.97
CA PHE A 89 -5.72 -9.98 1.97
C PHE A 89 -4.91 -11.11 2.59
N VAL A 90 -5.48 -12.32 2.71
CA VAL A 90 -4.81 -13.47 3.32
C VAL A 90 -4.12 -14.31 2.25
N ASN A 91 -4.90 -14.86 1.31
CA ASN A 91 -4.41 -15.81 0.33
C ASN A 91 -3.71 -15.16 -0.87
N ALA A 92 -3.93 -13.85 -1.10
CA ALA A 92 -3.38 -13.11 -2.23
C ALA A 92 -3.72 -13.72 -3.60
N GLN A 93 -4.88 -14.36 -3.71
CA GLN A 93 -5.26 -15.11 -4.91
C GLN A 93 -6.09 -14.26 -5.89
N ALA A 94 -6.70 -13.18 -5.42
CA ALA A 94 -7.56 -12.33 -6.23
C ALA A 94 -7.26 -10.85 -6.00
N MET A 95 -7.57 -10.04 -7.01
CA MET A 95 -7.61 -8.59 -6.92
C MET A 95 -9.06 -8.13 -6.87
N PRO A 96 -9.39 -7.11 -6.05
CA PRO A 96 -10.66 -6.41 -6.18
C PRO A 96 -10.76 -5.75 -7.56
N ASP A 97 -11.99 -5.53 -8.02
CA ASP A 97 -12.24 -4.70 -9.19
C ASP A 97 -11.85 -3.22 -8.91
N ALA A 98 -11.98 -2.38 -9.94
CA ALA A 98 -11.62 -0.97 -9.84
C ALA A 98 -12.46 -0.22 -8.80
N GLU A 99 -13.76 -0.48 -8.72
CA GLU A 99 -14.67 0.19 -7.79
C GLU A 99 -14.28 -0.12 -6.34
N ARG A 100 -14.17 -1.42 -6.01
CA ARG A 100 -13.76 -1.88 -4.68
C ARG A 100 -12.35 -1.42 -4.31
N THR A 101 -11.46 -1.28 -5.29
CA THR A 101 -10.14 -0.68 -5.07
C THR A 101 -10.24 0.79 -4.68
N LEU A 102 -11.10 1.57 -5.32
CA LEU A 102 -11.31 2.98 -5.00
C LEU A 102 -11.94 3.16 -3.61
N GLU A 103 -12.93 2.34 -3.27
CA GLU A 103 -13.53 2.34 -1.93
C GLU A 103 -12.50 2.00 -0.84
N LEU A 104 -11.62 1.02 -1.11
CA LEU A 104 -10.55 0.63 -0.19
C LEU A 104 -9.51 1.74 0.01
N LEU A 105 -9.17 2.48 -1.06
CA LEU A 105 -8.28 3.65 -0.98
C LEU A 105 -8.92 4.76 -0.15
N ALA A 106 -10.20 5.06 -0.37
CA ALA A 106 -10.94 6.04 0.41
C ALA A 106 -11.01 5.65 1.89
N TRP A 107 -11.24 4.36 2.17
CA TRP A 107 -11.19 3.80 3.52
C TRP A 107 -9.84 4.00 4.18
N LEU A 108 -8.75 3.62 3.49
CA LEU A 108 -7.38 3.78 4.02
C LEU A 108 -7.07 5.26 4.31
N GLY A 109 -7.57 6.18 3.49
CA GLY A 109 -7.47 7.62 3.73
C GLY A 109 -8.14 8.06 5.03
N ARG A 110 -9.28 7.46 5.41
CA ARG A 110 -9.93 7.70 6.71
C ARG A 110 -9.10 7.17 7.88
N GLN A 111 -8.51 5.98 7.74
CA GLN A 111 -7.67 5.39 8.80
C GLN A 111 -6.39 6.19 9.08
N ARG A 112 -5.87 6.91 8.08
CA ARG A 112 -4.65 7.73 8.19
C ARG A 112 -4.90 9.12 8.77
N ARG A 113 -6.13 9.63 8.71
CA ARG A 113 -6.49 10.85 9.43
C ARG A 113 -6.72 10.43 10.88
N PRO A 114 -5.80 10.70 11.81
CA PRO A 114 -6.19 10.63 13.21
C PRO A 114 -7.40 11.55 13.35
N GLU A 115 -8.48 11.06 13.96
CA GLU A 115 -9.55 11.94 14.42
C GLU A 115 -8.89 12.99 15.31
N THR A 116 -8.62 14.16 14.75
CA THR A 116 -8.26 15.33 15.53
C THR A 116 -9.47 15.52 16.44
N LYS A 117 -9.33 15.17 17.73
CA LYS A 117 -10.34 15.35 18.79
C LYS A 117 -10.79 16.82 18.98
N ARG A 118 -10.63 17.70 18.00
CA ARG A 118 -10.83 19.15 18.07
C ARG A 118 -12.22 19.66 17.70
N SER A 119 -13.10 18.85 17.11
CA SER A 119 -14.39 19.39 16.63
C SER A 119 -15.60 19.15 17.55
N ARG A 120 -15.48 18.37 18.64
CA ARG A 120 -16.58 18.23 19.62
C ARG A 120 -16.59 19.31 20.71
N GLN A 121 -15.49 20.03 20.93
CA GLN A 121 -15.46 21.13 21.90
C GLN A 121 -15.81 22.51 21.29
N ALA A 122 -15.83 22.63 19.95
CA ALA A 122 -16.13 23.90 19.29
C ALA A 122 -17.63 24.21 19.10
N SER A 123 -18.53 23.25 19.37
CA SER A 123 -19.98 23.42 19.24
C SER A 123 -20.73 23.58 20.57
N VAL A 124 -20.04 23.67 21.70
CA VAL A 124 -20.66 23.89 23.03
C VAL A 124 -20.54 25.35 23.48
N LEU A 125 -20.02 26.26 22.64
CA LEU A 125 -19.80 27.67 22.99
C LEU A 125 -20.37 28.65 21.94
N ARG A 126 -21.52 28.35 21.34
CA ARG A 126 -22.28 29.36 20.60
C ARG A 126 -23.76 29.31 20.95
#